data_AF-A0A517ZFG9-F1
#
_entry.id   AF-A0A517ZFG9-F1
#
_cell.length_a   1.000
_cell.length_b   1.000
_cell.length_c   1.000
_cell.angle_alpha   90.00
_cell.angle_beta   90.00
_cell.angle_gamma   90.00
#
_symmetry.space_group_name_H-M   'P 1'
#
loop_
_entity.id
_entity.type
_entity.pdbx_description
1 polymer ?
#
loop_
_entity_poly.entity_id
_entity_poly.type
_entity_poly.pdbx_seq_one_letter_code
_entity_poly.pdbx_strand_id
1 'polypeptide(L)'
;MNITEEEYIDMLAGYDSGGEGTSDLQVTARTRRRRGAMIVQPEELTEEIIEEISEEPDPKELAGTLLDFKSSINTKKLKVKAPLSKHTHHNQGYIEDVLEPISDVSMVLASISDKGTATFSQIKSLLSLNDKLAGKEEEYSGKKSGKILKKSKKGTQDKVDEIHGYREKVDELVASVGRGMVASLADKMPPTDEEDKKEALALIDFLATGSDQAVSSLIVGACPNPQRLAEILAVCPGQTLTPLAEKLIKVCVDMPDYVQVIIEESLHLSAPKESTQSYFRSGSVGMNLIMVQKKAGPISDYLETIGGDVQKLIANSSKRLEVDPSKRIEPPRREHLQPGTEEDAPVPTQTLEPEVEPDEHLDVVIATYQKLAQSVLKKLDVDAIPDPICRCARILYDGFVTKTQDKAGAREKVSSFLFIRYISPLFNADLITSPPGGKKLSPDQQRIGIVLGKVLQNIGNQKHFTSKEAFMKPFNSLVDEYADAIDGLATDVLKRAGVQDP
;
A
#
# COMPACT_ATOMS: atom_id res chain seq x y z
N MET A 1 -74.87 -3.48 15.99
CA MET A 1 -74.92 -3.03 14.58
C MET A 1 -74.12 -4.04 13.78
N ASN A 2 -74.74 -4.68 12.80
CA ASN A 2 -74.05 -5.67 11.95
C ASN A 2 -73.41 -4.91 10.80
N ILE A 3 -72.08 -4.73 10.87
CA ILE A 3 -71.27 -4.17 9.79
C ILE A 3 -71.14 -5.26 8.73
N THR A 4 -71.42 -4.92 7.47
CA THR A 4 -71.27 -5.89 6.37
C THR A 4 -69.80 -6.15 6.07
N GLU A 5 -69.49 -7.28 5.44
CA GLU A 5 -68.11 -7.65 5.09
C GLU A 5 -67.45 -6.61 4.15
N GLU A 6 -68.26 -5.94 3.32
CA GLU A 6 -67.83 -4.85 2.44
C GLU A 6 -67.52 -3.56 3.22
N GLU A 7 -68.34 -3.19 4.22
CA GLU A 7 -68.06 -2.06 5.11
C GLU A 7 -66.81 -2.29 5.98
N TYR A 8 -66.53 -3.55 6.37
CA TYR A 8 -65.31 -3.89 7.10
C TYR A 8 -64.05 -3.80 6.22
N ILE A 9 -64.16 -4.14 4.93
CA ILE A 9 -63.08 -4.01 3.96
C ILE A 9 -62.80 -2.54 3.63
N ASP A 10 -63.84 -1.71 3.46
CA ASP A 10 -63.68 -0.26 3.25
C ASP A 10 -63.11 0.45 4.48
N MET A 11 -63.47 0.00 5.68
CA MET A 11 -62.91 0.53 6.92
C MET A 11 -61.44 0.14 7.13
N LEU A 12 -61.00 -1.00 6.58
CA LEU A 12 -59.59 -1.42 6.56
C LEU A 12 -58.80 -0.79 5.40
N ALA A 13 -59.46 -0.35 4.33
CA ALA A 13 -58.86 0.28 3.17
C ALA A 13 -58.69 1.80 3.29
N GLY A 14 -58.73 2.32 4.53
CA GLY A 14 -58.63 3.73 4.91
C GLY A 14 -57.84 4.62 3.94
N TYR A 15 -58.61 5.43 3.21
CA TYR A 15 -58.21 6.54 2.39
C TYR A 15 -57.25 7.48 3.15
N ASP A 16 -56.07 7.65 2.56
CA ASP A 16 -55.33 8.91 2.55
C ASP A 16 -56.27 10.04 2.09
N SER A 17 -56.61 10.96 2.98
CA SER A 17 -56.94 12.33 2.58
C SER A 17 -56.69 13.30 3.73
N GLY A 18 -55.70 14.18 3.53
CA GLY A 18 -55.63 15.49 4.18
C GLY A 18 -54.88 15.55 5.51
N GLY A 19 -53.58 15.24 5.50
CA GLY A 19 -52.66 15.63 6.57
C GLY A 19 -51.49 16.42 6.00
N GLU A 20 -51.55 17.75 6.07
CA GLU A 20 -50.38 18.62 5.97
C GLU A 20 -49.44 18.25 7.13
N GLY A 21 -48.36 17.55 6.77
CA GLY A 21 -47.34 17.09 7.67
C GLY A 21 -46.18 16.60 6.82
N THR A 22 -45.52 17.54 6.15
CA THR A 22 -44.23 17.31 5.51
C THR A 22 -43.26 16.86 6.60
N SER A 23 -43.04 15.55 6.70
CA SER A 23 -41.84 15.03 7.32
C SER A 23 -40.68 15.52 6.47
N ASP A 24 -40.07 16.62 6.90
CA ASP A 24 -38.77 17.08 6.44
C ASP A 24 -37.73 16.02 6.81
N LEU A 25 -37.71 14.92 6.05
CA LEU A 25 -36.43 14.37 5.61
C LEU A 25 -35.89 15.41 4.63
N GLN A 26 -35.21 16.41 5.18
CA GLN A 26 -34.18 17.08 4.44
C GLN A 26 -33.17 16.00 4.06
N VAL A 27 -33.34 15.43 2.87
CA VAL A 27 -32.22 15.01 2.05
C VAL A 27 -31.39 16.28 1.90
N THR A 28 -30.50 16.52 2.86
CA THR A 28 -29.46 17.51 2.67
C THR A 28 -28.72 17.03 1.45
N ALA A 29 -28.93 17.72 0.35
CA ALA A 29 -28.01 17.72 -0.77
C ALA A 29 -26.70 18.35 -0.26
N ARG A 30 -26.01 17.65 0.65
CA ARG A 30 -24.64 17.93 1.03
C ARG A 30 -23.83 17.57 -0.20
N THR A 31 -23.54 18.63 -0.94
CA THR A 31 -22.32 18.86 -1.68
C THR A 31 -21.70 17.57 -2.16
N ARG A 32 -22.00 17.18 -3.41
CA ARG A 32 -21.02 16.49 -4.26
C ARG A 32 -19.68 17.17 -3.96
N ARG A 33 -18.81 16.52 -3.17
CA ARG A 33 -17.44 16.97 -2.96
C ARG A 33 -16.90 17.20 -4.36
N ARG A 34 -16.77 18.47 -4.74
CA ARG A 34 -16.08 18.84 -5.96
C ARG A 34 -14.71 18.19 -5.79
N ARG A 35 -14.40 17.24 -6.67
CA ARG A 35 -13.04 16.75 -6.93
C ARG A 35 -12.20 17.90 -7.48
N GLY A 36 -11.91 18.85 -6.61
CA GLY A 36 -10.93 19.89 -6.78
C GLY A 36 -10.17 19.89 -5.47
N ALA A 37 -9.26 18.93 -5.32
CA ALA A 37 -8.27 19.00 -4.26
C ALA A 37 -7.52 20.31 -4.48
N MET A 38 -7.78 21.31 -3.65
CA MET A 38 -6.84 22.40 -3.46
C MET A 38 -5.60 21.72 -2.90
N ILE A 39 -4.54 21.69 -3.69
CA ILE A 39 -3.21 21.27 -3.25
C ILE A 39 -2.77 22.35 -2.28
N VAL A 40 -3.10 22.19 -1.00
CA VAL A 40 -2.52 22.99 0.08
C VAL A 40 -1.08 22.50 0.21
N GLN A 41 -0.12 23.43 0.10
CA GLN A 41 1.27 23.06 0.25
C GLN A 41 1.49 22.55 1.69
N PRO A 42 2.27 21.47 1.89
CA PRO A 42 2.47 20.85 3.21
C PRO A 42 2.96 21.81 4.29
N GLU A 43 3.62 22.90 3.90
CA GLU A 43 4.22 23.89 4.79
C GLU A 43 3.20 24.87 5.40
N GLU A 44 1.96 24.91 4.90
CA GLU A 44 0.87 25.79 5.38
C GLU A 44 -0.23 25.03 6.16
N LEU A 45 -0.07 23.72 6.38
CA LEU A 45 -0.97 22.95 7.26
C LEU A 45 -0.56 23.13 8.72
N THR A 46 -0.82 24.31 9.29
CA THR A 46 -0.78 24.50 10.74
C THR A 46 -1.99 23.81 11.38
N GLU A 47 -1.87 23.35 12.64
CA GLU A 47 -2.98 22.74 13.38
C GLU A 47 -4.25 23.61 13.37
N GLU A 48 -4.10 24.95 13.30
CA GLU A 48 -5.20 25.92 13.19
C GLU A 48 -6.04 25.79 11.90
N ILE A 49 -5.43 25.44 10.75
CA ILE A 49 -6.16 25.31 9.47
C ILE A 49 -6.90 23.97 9.39
N ILE A 50 -6.44 22.96 10.12
CA ILE A 50 -7.14 21.67 10.25
C ILE A 50 -8.38 21.83 11.16
N GLU A 51 -8.31 22.69 12.17
CA GLU A 51 -9.46 22.97 13.04
C GLU A 51 -10.57 23.81 12.36
N GLU A 52 -10.25 24.62 11.35
CA GLU A 52 -11.24 25.50 10.69
C GLU A 52 -12.10 24.81 9.61
N ILE A 53 -11.83 23.54 9.27
CA ILE A 53 -12.52 22.85 8.18
C ILE A 53 -13.33 21.66 8.72
N SER A 54 -14.64 21.88 8.78
CA SER A 54 -15.70 20.92 9.15
C SER A 54 -15.89 20.78 10.65
N GLU A 55 -17.02 21.28 11.16
CA GLU A 55 -17.63 20.76 12.39
C GLU A 55 -17.74 19.24 12.23
N GLU A 56 -16.79 18.51 12.80
CA GLU A 56 -16.83 17.06 12.78
C GLU A 56 -18.06 16.61 13.55
N PRO A 57 -18.87 15.70 12.98
CA PRO A 57 -20.06 15.23 13.66
C PRO A 57 -19.68 14.59 15.00
N ASP A 58 -20.36 15.01 16.08
CA ASP A 58 -20.10 14.49 17.42
C ASP A 58 -20.30 12.97 17.41
N PRO A 59 -19.27 12.16 17.77
CA PRO A 59 -19.39 10.71 17.79
C PRO A 59 -20.52 10.24 18.69
N LYS A 60 -20.89 11.01 19.73
CA LYS A 60 -22.02 10.69 20.61
C LYS A 60 -23.35 10.83 19.88
N GLU A 61 -23.53 11.90 19.11
CA GLU A 61 -24.74 12.13 18.32
C GLU A 61 -24.88 11.10 17.20
N LEU A 62 -23.78 10.75 16.52
CA LEU A 62 -23.78 9.71 15.48
C LEU A 62 -24.13 8.33 16.06
N ALA A 63 -23.50 7.95 17.18
CA ALA A 63 -23.80 6.69 17.85
C ALA A 63 -25.24 6.65 18.38
N GLY A 64 -25.72 7.74 18.97
CA GLY A 64 -27.11 7.92 19.39
C GLY A 64 -28.07 7.79 18.21
N THR A 65 -27.77 8.42 17.08
CA THR A 65 -28.56 8.31 15.85
C THR A 65 -28.65 6.87 15.36
N LEU A 66 -27.56 6.10 15.40
CA LEU A 66 -27.56 4.68 15.00
C LEU A 66 -28.39 3.81 15.96
N LEU A 67 -28.37 4.11 17.26
CA LEU A 67 -29.22 3.45 18.26
C LEU A 67 -30.70 3.81 18.10
N ASP A 68 -31.00 5.09 17.86
CA ASP A 68 -32.35 5.57 17.61
C ASP A 68 -32.88 5.04 16.29
N PHE A 69 -32.02 4.86 15.29
CA PHE A 69 -32.43 4.27 14.03
C PHE A 69 -32.96 2.85 14.24
N LYS A 70 -32.34 2.03 15.11
CA LYS A 70 -32.89 0.74 15.55
C LYS A 70 -34.29 0.86 16.17
N SER A 71 -34.55 1.93 16.91
CA SER A 71 -35.88 2.20 17.46
C SER A 71 -36.90 2.65 16.39
N SER A 72 -36.42 3.33 15.35
CA SER A 72 -37.22 3.89 14.24
C SER A 72 -37.53 2.87 13.13
N ILE A 73 -36.72 1.81 13.01
CA ILE A 73 -37.03 0.66 12.15
C ILE A 73 -38.43 0.24 12.55
N ASN A 74 -39.35 0.42 11.62
CA ASN A 74 -40.76 0.17 11.84
C ASN A 74 -40.95 -1.35 11.89
N THR A 75 -40.51 -1.96 12.99
CA THR A 75 -40.67 -3.38 13.29
C THR A 75 -42.14 -3.71 13.32
N LYS A 76 -43.06 -2.74 13.49
CA LYS A 76 -44.49 -2.95 13.26
C LYS A 76 -44.77 -3.23 11.76
N LYS A 77 -44.23 -2.48 10.79
CA LYS A 77 -44.36 -2.84 9.35
C LYS A 77 -43.72 -4.19 8.99
N LEU A 78 -42.67 -4.62 9.68
CA LEU A 78 -42.02 -5.93 9.46
C LEU A 78 -42.68 -7.09 10.24
N LYS A 79 -43.28 -6.83 11.41
CA LYS A 79 -43.99 -7.80 12.28
C LYS A 79 -45.47 -7.93 11.96
N VAL A 80 -46.08 -7.01 11.20
CA VAL A 80 -47.50 -7.10 10.82
C VAL A 80 -47.67 -8.26 9.83
N LYS A 81 -48.12 -9.39 10.41
CA LYS A 81 -48.62 -10.62 9.79
C LYS A 81 -47.57 -11.49 9.09
N ALA A 82 -46.70 -12.11 9.87
CA ALA A 82 -46.18 -13.43 9.53
C ALA A 82 -47.13 -14.50 10.10
N PRO A 83 -48.10 -15.03 9.33
CA PRO A 83 -48.71 -16.31 9.68
C PRO A 83 -47.62 -17.38 9.68
N LEU A 84 -47.78 -18.43 10.48
CA LEU A 84 -46.93 -19.63 10.59
C LEU A 84 -46.89 -20.43 9.25
N SER A 85 -46.50 -19.79 8.15
CA SER A 85 -46.36 -20.43 6.84
C SER A 85 -44.96 -21.02 6.74
N LYS A 86 -44.84 -22.23 6.19
CA LYS A 86 -43.57 -22.96 6.03
C LYS A 86 -42.60 -22.33 5.01
N HIS A 87 -42.95 -21.17 4.43
CA HIS A 87 -42.09 -20.46 3.50
C HIS A 87 -41.29 -19.40 4.24
N THR A 88 -39.96 -19.47 4.17
CA THR A 88 -39.04 -18.43 4.61
C THR A 88 -39.46 -17.09 4.00
N HIS A 89 -40.06 -16.23 4.82
CA HIS A 89 -40.54 -14.93 4.36
C HIS A 89 -39.34 -14.06 3.93
N HIS A 90 -39.47 -13.33 2.81
CA HIS A 90 -38.47 -12.38 2.32
C HIS A 90 -38.02 -11.31 3.33
N ASN A 91 -38.73 -11.17 4.45
CA ASN A 91 -38.37 -10.28 5.56
C ASN A 91 -37.48 -10.95 6.60
N GLN A 92 -37.49 -12.29 6.71
CA GLN A 92 -36.64 -13.02 7.64
C GLN A 92 -35.17 -12.82 7.28
N GLY A 93 -34.81 -12.95 6.00
CA GLY A 93 -33.45 -12.66 5.53
C GLY A 93 -33.02 -11.22 5.83
N TYR A 94 -33.88 -10.22 5.68
CA TYR A 94 -33.52 -8.84 6.06
C TYR A 94 -33.29 -8.68 7.57
N ILE A 95 -34.10 -9.36 8.40
CA ILE A 95 -33.92 -9.35 9.86
C ILE A 95 -32.59 -9.98 10.24
N GLU A 96 -32.32 -11.20 9.77
CA GLU A 96 -31.12 -11.97 10.11
C GLU A 96 -29.85 -11.36 9.50
N ASP A 97 -29.93 -10.83 8.28
CA ASP A 97 -28.73 -10.38 7.55
C ASP A 97 -28.38 -8.90 7.75
N VAL A 98 -29.35 -8.06 8.14
CA VAL A 98 -29.14 -6.60 8.27
C VAL A 98 -29.39 -6.16 9.71
N LEU A 99 -30.56 -6.50 10.28
CA LEU A 99 -30.96 -5.97 11.59
C LEU A 99 -30.24 -6.66 12.76
N GLU A 100 -30.02 -7.97 12.68
CA GLU A 100 -29.32 -8.74 13.70
C GLU A 100 -27.85 -8.31 13.83
N PRO A 101 -27.07 -8.15 12.74
CA PRO A 101 -25.72 -7.58 12.82
C PRO A 101 -25.65 -6.19 13.44
N ILE A 102 -26.64 -5.31 13.16
CA ILE A 102 -26.74 -3.99 13.81
C ILE A 102 -27.02 -4.16 15.31
N SER A 103 -27.87 -5.13 15.67
CA SER A 103 -28.16 -5.43 17.07
C SER A 103 -26.94 -5.99 17.81
N ASP A 104 -26.12 -6.81 17.17
CA ASP A 104 -24.90 -7.39 17.75
C ASP A 104 -23.90 -6.32 18.20
N VAL A 105 -23.84 -5.18 17.49
CA VAL A 105 -22.97 -4.06 17.85
C VAL A 105 -23.65 -3.00 18.73
N SER A 106 -24.90 -3.21 19.16
CA SER A 106 -25.63 -2.18 19.92
C SER A 106 -24.98 -1.82 21.26
N MET A 107 -24.33 -2.77 21.95
CA MET A 107 -23.55 -2.48 23.15
C MET A 107 -22.31 -1.64 22.85
N VAL A 108 -21.70 -1.84 21.68
CA VAL A 108 -20.56 -1.02 21.21
C VAL A 108 -21.03 0.40 20.94
N LEU A 109 -22.13 0.56 20.21
CA LEU A 109 -22.72 1.87 19.91
C LEU A 109 -23.11 2.62 21.19
N ALA A 110 -23.73 1.95 22.17
CA ALA A 110 -24.06 2.55 23.46
C ALA A 110 -22.80 3.02 24.21
N SER A 111 -21.76 2.18 24.25
CA SER A 111 -20.49 2.57 24.89
C SER A 111 -19.84 3.79 24.21
N ILE A 112 -19.94 3.92 22.88
CA ILE A 112 -19.39 5.06 22.15
C ILE A 112 -20.27 6.30 22.37
N SER A 113 -21.59 6.14 22.38
CA SER A 113 -22.53 7.23 22.70
C SER A 113 -22.28 7.82 24.08
N ASP A 114 -21.94 6.99 25.06
CA ASP A 114 -21.66 7.44 26.43
C ASP A 114 -20.29 8.13 26.53
N LYS A 115 -19.24 7.50 25.97
CA LYS A 115 -17.84 7.91 26.17
C LYS A 115 -17.34 8.92 25.15
N GLY A 116 -17.86 8.90 23.92
CA GLY A 116 -17.33 9.64 22.77
C GLY A 116 -16.03 9.06 22.18
N THR A 117 -15.53 7.94 22.72
CA THR A 117 -14.30 7.29 22.28
C THR A 117 -14.52 5.79 22.06
N ALA A 118 -13.66 5.15 21.28
CA ALA A 118 -13.72 3.72 21.01
C ALA A 118 -12.35 3.05 21.19
N THR A 119 -12.33 1.81 21.71
CA THR A 119 -11.16 0.95 21.65
C THR A 119 -10.99 0.34 20.26
N PHE A 120 -9.82 -0.22 19.96
CA PHE A 120 -9.62 -0.86 18.66
C PHE A 120 -10.57 -2.05 18.44
N SER A 121 -10.85 -2.83 19.48
CA SER A 121 -11.81 -3.94 19.43
C SER A 121 -13.23 -3.47 19.02
N GLN A 122 -13.66 -2.33 19.58
CA GLN A 122 -14.95 -1.73 19.26
C GLN A 122 -15.01 -1.24 17.80
N ILE A 123 -13.96 -0.57 17.33
CA ILE A 123 -13.84 -0.15 15.92
C ILE A 123 -13.85 -1.36 14.99
N LYS A 124 -13.14 -2.44 15.33
CA LYS A 124 -13.14 -3.68 14.55
C LYS A 124 -14.55 -4.29 14.43
N SER A 125 -15.37 -4.21 15.47
CA SER A 125 -16.78 -4.63 15.40
C SER A 125 -17.60 -3.75 14.45
N LEU A 126 -17.41 -2.43 14.47
CA LEU A 126 -18.08 -1.50 13.55
C LEU A 126 -17.66 -1.72 12.10
N LEU A 127 -16.37 -1.92 11.86
CA LEU A 127 -15.83 -2.25 10.54
C LEU A 127 -16.37 -3.58 10.01
N SER A 128 -16.45 -4.60 10.88
CA SER A 128 -17.07 -5.89 10.52
C SER A 128 -18.56 -5.74 10.20
N LEU A 129 -19.28 -4.87 10.91
CA LEU A 129 -20.66 -4.53 10.56
C LEU A 129 -20.72 -3.87 9.17
N ASN A 130 -19.87 -2.89 8.88
CA ASN A 130 -19.87 -2.20 7.59
C ASN A 130 -19.63 -3.19 6.43
N ASP A 131 -18.68 -4.13 6.58
CA ASP A 131 -18.41 -5.16 5.58
C ASP A 131 -19.63 -6.08 5.35
N LYS A 132 -20.33 -6.48 6.42
CA LYS A 132 -21.56 -7.29 6.32
C LYS A 132 -22.67 -6.53 5.59
N LEU A 133 -22.88 -5.27 5.95
CA LEU A 133 -23.87 -4.40 5.30
C LEU A 133 -23.53 -4.17 3.83
N ALA A 134 -22.25 -3.97 3.49
CA ALA A 134 -21.79 -3.81 2.12
C ALA A 134 -22.12 -5.03 1.26
N GLY A 135 -21.84 -6.23 1.76
CA GLY A 135 -22.18 -7.48 1.06
C GLY A 135 -23.68 -7.62 0.83
N LYS A 136 -24.51 -7.15 1.76
CA LYS A 136 -25.98 -7.18 1.60
C LYS A 136 -26.48 -6.11 0.64
N GLU A 137 -25.91 -4.91 0.66
CA GLU A 137 -26.21 -3.87 -0.33
C GLU A 137 -25.92 -4.38 -1.77
N GLU A 138 -24.78 -5.04 -1.96
CA GLU A 138 -24.42 -5.67 -3.24
C GLU A 138 -25.41 -6.80 -3.61
N GLU A 139 -25.78 -7.67 -2.66
CA GLU A 139 -26.75 -8.74 -2.89
C GLU A 139 -28.13 -8.20 -3.31
N TYR A 140 -28.62 -7.15 -2.65
CA TYR A 140 -29.92 -6.55 -2.96
C TYR A 140 -29.90 -5.75 -4.27
N SER A 141 -28.81 -5.05 -4.58
CA SER A 141 -28.65 -4.32 -5.84
C SER A 141 -28.42 -5.26 -7.05
N GLY A 142 -27.74 -6.38 -6.83
CA GLY A 142 -27.42 -7.39 -7.85
C GLY A 142 -28.59 -8.27 -8.29
N LYS A 143 -29.73 -8.26 -7.58
CA LYS A 143 -30.97 -8.98 -7.96
C LYS A 143 -31.57 -8.36 -9.23
N LYS A 144 -30.97 -8.68 -10.38
CA LYS A 144 -31.41 -8.26 -11.72
C LYS A 144 -32.88 -8.59 -11.89
N SER A 145 -33.63 -7.60 -12.33
CA SER A 145 -35.08 -7.64 -12.50
C SER A 145 -35.55 -8.57 -13.62
N GLY A 146 -35.35 -9.87 -13.49
CA GLY A 146 -35.95 -10.86 -14.39
C GLY A 146 -37.47 -10.82 -14.26
N LYS A 147 -38.18 -10.15 -15.18
CA LYS A 147 -39.65 -9.98 -15.21
C LYS A 147 -40.30 -9.64 -13.85
N ILE A 148 -39.56 -9.00 -12.97
CA ILE A 148 -40.06 -8.59 -11.66
C ILE A 148 -41.00 -7.39 -11.85
N LEU A 149 -42.26 -7.52 -11.39
CA LEU A 149 -43.30 -6.49 -11.38
C LEU A 149 -42.76 -5.16 -10.82
N LYS A 150 -43.11 -4.03 -11.45
CA LYS A 150 -42.66 -2.67 -11.05
C LYS A 150 -42.76 -2.40 -9.54
N LYS A 151 -43.78 -2.94 -8.86
CA LYS A 151 -43.97 -2.78 -7.40
C LYS A 151 -42.85 -3.42 -6.55
N SER A 152 -42.27 -4.53 -6.99
CA SER A 152 -41.20 -5.20 -6.24
C SER A 152 -39.86 -4.48 -6.40
N LYS A 153 -39.63 -3.74 -7.50
CA LYS A 153 -38.40 -2.95 -7.67
C LYS A 153 -38.27 -1.85 -6.63
N LYS A 154 -39.38 -1.14 -6.33
CA LYS A 154 -39.38 -0.05 -5.36
C LYS A 154 -38.97 -0.56 -3.97
N GLY A 155 -39.59 -1.64 -3.49
CA GLY A 155 -39.24 -2.21 -2.18
C GLY A 155 -37.81 -2.77 -2.08
N THR A 156 -37.20 -3.22 -3.18
CA THR A 156 -35.78 -3.61 -3.17
C THR A 156 -34.87 -2.37 -3.14
N GLN A 157 -35.18 -1.33 -3.91
CA GLN A 157 -34.41 -0.09 -3.89
C GLN A 157 -34.48 0.59 -2.52
N ASP A 158 -35.66 0.67 -1.91
CA ASP A 158 -35.83 1.24 -0.58
C ASP A 158 -34.94 0.52 0.47
N LYS A 159 -34.77 -0.80 0.35
CA LYS A 159 -33.86 -1.59 1.21
C LYS A 159 -32.39 -1.30 0.93
N VAL A 160 -32.01 -1.15 -0.34
CA VAL A 160 -30.64 -0.80 -0.73
C VAL A 160 -30.29 0.58 -0.18
N ASP A 161 -31.18 1.56 -0.37
CA ASP A 161 -31.00 2.93 0.13
C ASP A 161 -30.93 2.97 1.67
N GLU A 162 -31.74 2.16 2.36
CA GLU A 162 -31.70 2.03 3.83
C GLU A 162 -30.37 1.43 4.30
N ILE A 163 -29.93 0.30 3.71
CA ILE A 163 -28.63 -0.33 4.03
C ILE A 163 -27.48 0.65 3.77
N HIS A 164 -27.51 1.35 2.63
CA HIS A 164 -26.53 2.36 2.27
C HIS A 164 -26.45 3.46 3.33
N GLY A 165 -27.59 4.01 3.76
CA GLY A 165 -27.65 5.04 4.79
C GLY A 165 -27.11 4.59 6.16
N TYR A 166 -27.22 3.29 6.51
CA TYR A 166 -26.53 2.77 7.70
C TYR A 166 -25.02 2.74 7.52
N ARG A 167 -24.55 2.28 6.36
CA ARG A 167 -23.13 2.19 6.09
C ARG A 167 -22.46 3.55 6.14
N GLU A 168 -23.07 4.56 5.51
CA GLU A 168 -22.58 5.94 5.57
C GLU A 168 -22.42 6.41 7.02
N LYS A 169 -23.43 6.16 7.88
CA LYS A 169 -23.34 6.53 9.31
C LYS A 169 -22.31 5.73 10.10
N VAL A 170 -22.13 4.44 9.78
CA VAL A 170 -21.09 3.62 10.40
C VAL A 170 -19.70 4.12 9.96
N ASP A 171 -19.53 4.46 8.68
CA ASP A 171 -18.29 5.03 8.16
C ASP A 171 -17.98 6.40 8.77
N GLU A 172 -18.98 7.28 8.91
CA GLU A 172 -18.85 8.56 9.62
C GLU A 172 -18.46 8.36 11.09
N LEU A 173 -19.10 7.40 11.78
CA LEU A 173 -18.76 7.08 13.16
C LEU A 173 -17.33 6.55 13.28
N VAL A 174 -16.94 5.60 12.42
CA VAL A 174 -15.57 5.05 12.35
C VAL A 174 -14.56 6.14 12.05
N ALA A 175 -14.87 7.08 11.15
CA ALA A 175 -13.98 8.19 10.85
C ALA A 175 -13.77 9.09 12.07
N SER A 176 -14.85 9.42 12.79
CA SER A 176 -14.83 10.25 13.99
C SER A 176 -14.04 9.59 15.14
N VAL A 177 -14.38 8.36 15.52
CA VAL A 177 -13.70 7.69 16.66
C VAL A 177 -12.36 7.06 16.28
N GLY A 178 -12.13 6.77 15.00
CA GLY A 178 -10.91 6.14 14.50
C GLY A 178 -9.68 7.01 14.67
N ARG A 179 -9.80 8.31 14.39
CA ARG A 179 -8.73 9.29 14.65
C ARG A 179 -8.33 9.31 16.12
N GLY A 180 -9.33 9.46 17.01
CA GLY A 180 -9.10 9.50 18.45
C GLY A 180 -8.49 8.22 19.00
N MET A 181 -8.89 7.06 18.47
CA MET A 181 -8.30 5.77 18.84
C MET A 181 -6.83 5.66 18.43
N VAL A 182 -6.48 6.06 17.20
CA VAL A 182 -5.08 6.07 16.75
C VAL A 182 -4.24 7.03 17.60
N ALA A 183 -4.72 8.24 17.87
CA ALA A 183 -4.03 9.18 18.76
C ALA A 183 -3.81 8.59 20.16
N SER A 184 -4.86 8.01 20.75
CA SER A 184 -4.78 7.40 22.08
C SER A 184 -3.82 6.21 22.14
N LEU A 185 -3.71 5.41 21.07
CA LEU A 185 -2.73 4.34 20.99
C LEU A 185 -1.30 4.87 20.81
N ALA A 186 -1.13 5.93 20.01
CA ALA A 186 0.17 6.54 19.76
C ALA A 186 0.76 7.18 21.02
N ASP A 187 -0.06 7.81 21.87
CA ASP A 187 0.36 8.36 23.17
C ASP A 187 0.92 7.30 24.14
N LYS A 188 0.64 6.02 23.87
CA LYS A 188 1.13 4.87 24.62
C LYS A 188 2.39 4.25 24.00
N MET A 189 2.98 4.84 22.96
CA MET A 189 4.18 4.32 22.29
C MET A 189 5.47 4.95 22.86
N PRO A 190 6.53 4.16 23.14
CA PRO A 190 6.57 2.70 23.09
C PRO A 190 5.72 2.08 24.21
N PRO A 191 5.07 0.92 23.97
CA PRO A 191 4.15 0.33 24.94
C PRO A 191 4.86 -0.01 26.24
N THR A 192 4.31 0.48 27.35
CA THR A 192 4.84 0.23 28.70
C THR A 192 4.34 -1.07 29.32
N ASP A 193 3.19 -1.57 28.85
CA ASP A 193 2.59 -2.83 29.29
C ASP A 193 2.19 -3.74 28.10
N GLU A 194 1.86 -4.99 28.42
CA GLU A 194 1.49 -5.99 27.43
C GLU A 194 0.09 -5.78 26.84
N GLU A 195 -0.79 -5.02 27.49
CA GLU A 195 -2.12 -4.73 26.97
C GLU A 195 -2.06 -3.71 25.83
N ASP A 196 -1.34 -2.61 26.02
CA ASP A 196 -1.10 -1.58 25.02
C ASP A 196 -0.37 -2.15 23.79
N LYS A 197 0.64 -2.99 24.03
CA LYS A 197 1.34 -3.72 22.96
C LYS A 197 0.41 -4.65 22.20
N LYS A 198 -0.46 -5.38 22.88
CA LYS A 198 -1.43 -6.29 22.24
C LYS A 198 -2.43 -5.51 21.40
N GLU A 199 -2.88 -4.35 21.87
CA GLU A 199 -3.82 -3.50 21.11
C GLU A 199 -3.15 -2.90 19.87
N ALA A 200 -1.94 -2.37 19.99
CA ALA A 200 -1.15 -1.88 18.85
C ALA A 200 -0.89 -2.98 17.81
N LEU A 201 -0.49 -4.18 18.26
CA LEU A 201 -0.29 -5.32 17.37
C LEU A 201 -1.60 -5.79 16.70
N ALA A 202 -2.72 -5.71 17.40
CA ALA A 202 -4.03 -6.04 16.82
C ALA A 202 -4.43 -5.05 15.73
N LEU A 203 -4.15 -3.75 15.91
CA LEU A 203 -4.33 -2.74 14.87
C LEU A 203 -3.42 -3.02 13.67
N ILE A 204 -2.14 -3.29 13.89
CA ILE A 204 -1.18 -3.59 12.81
C ILE A 204 -1.58 -4.84 12.02
N ASP A 205 -1.98 -5.91 12.71
CA ASP A 205 -2.46 -7.14 12.07
C ASP A 205 -3.71 -6.87 11.22
N PHE A 206 -4.62 -6.05 11.72
CA PHE A 206 -5.80 -5.62 10.96
C PHE A 206 -5.42 -4.77 9.74
N LEU A 207 -4.48 -3.83 9.87
CA LEU A 207 -4.00 -3.02 8.74
C LEU A 207 -3.27 -3.87 7.70
N ALA A 208 -2.70 -5.02 8.07
CA ALA A 208 -2.04 -5.93 7.14
C ALA A 208 -3.01 -6.92 6.47
N THR A 209 -3.96 -7.47 7.24
CA THR A 209 -4.78 -8.63 6.82
C THR A 209 -6.27 -8.33 6.64
N GLY A 210 -6.74 -7.17 7.10
CA GLY A 210 -8.12 -6.72 6.99
C GLY A 210 -8.60 -6.56 5.53
N SER A 211 -9.91 -6.51 5.36
CA SER A 211 -10.52 -6.22 4.06
C SER A 211 -10.09 -4.82 3.58
N ASP A 212 -9.90 -4.65 2.27
CA ASP A 212 -9.44 -3.37 1.72
C ASP A 212 -10.42 -2.24 2.06
N GLN A 213 -11.72 -2.53 2.08
CA GLN A 213 -12.76 -1.58 2.43
C GLN A 213 -12.65 -1.15 3.90
N ALA A 214 -12.55 -2.09 4.84
CA ALA A 214 -12.47 -1.77 6.26
C ALA A 214 -11.19 -0.99 6.61
N VAL A 215 -10.06 -1.36 6.00
CA VAL A 215 -8.80 -0.60 6.15
C VAL A 215 -8.94 0.79 5.51
N SER A 216 -9.64 0.92 4.38
CA SER A 216 -9.92 2.21 3.74
C SER A 216 -10.79 3.12 4.60
N SER A 217 -11.88 2.61 5.21
CA SER A 217 -12.69 3.40 6.14
C SER A 217 -11.85 3.93 7.32
N LEU A 218 -10.92 3.13 7.84
CA LEU A 218 -10.06 3.55 8.94
C LEU A 218 -8.93 4.51 8.52
N ILE A 219 -8.30 4.30 7.36
CA ILE A 219 -7.13 5.10 6.95
C ILE A 219 -7.52 6.30 6.09
N VAL A 220 -8.35 6.10 5.08
CA VAL A 220 -8.80 7.16 4.15
C VAL A 220 -10.00 7.90 4.73
N GLY A 221 -10.96 7.18 5.32
CA GLY A 221 -12.14 7.77 5.93
C GLY A 221 -11.82 8.57 7.19
N ALA A 222 -11.12 7.95 8.14
CA ALA A 222 -10.70 8.63 9.36
C ALA A 222 -9.52 9.58 9.12
N CYS A 223 -8.62 9.30 8.17
CA CYS A 223 -7.42 10.11 7.92
C CYS A 223 -6.66 10.44 9.23
N PRO A 224 -6.21 9.43 9.99
CA PRO A 224 -5.51 9.67 11.25
C PRO A 224 -4.25 10.49 11.03
N ASN A 225 -3.72 11.13 12.08
CA ASN A 225 -2.47 11.88 11.96
C ASN A 225 -1.32 10.92 11.51
N PRO A 226 -0.60 11.22 10.42
CA PRO A 226 0.47 10.35 9.89
C PRO A 226 1.59 10.03 10.87
N GLN A 227 2.01 11.02 11.67
CA GLN A 227 3.07 10.88 12.67
C GLN A 227 2.64 9.89 13.75
N ARG A 228 1.42 10.06 14.27
CA ARG A 228 0.84 9.16 15.28
C ARG A 228 0.69 7.73 14.76
N LEU A 229 0.26 7.58 13.49
CA LEU A 229 0.22 6.27 12.86
C LEU A 229 1.63 5.67 12.73
N ALA A 230 2.62 6.44 12.29
CA ALA A 230 4.01 5.98 12.17
C ALA A 230 4.60 5.51 13.51
N GLU A 231 4.28 6.18 14.62
CA GLU A 231 4.66 5.77 16.00
C GLU A 231 4.15 4.37 16.33
N ILE A 232 2.88 4.08 16.01
CA ILE A 232 2.29 2.74 16.19
C ILE A 232 2.97 1.74 15.26
N LEU A 233 3.11 2.08 13.97
CA LEU A 233 3.70 1.15 13.00
C LEU A 233 5.16 0.79 13.34
N ALA A 234 5.88 1.63 14.09
CA ALA A 234 7.25 1.36 14.52
C ALA A 234 7.41 0.08 15.38
N VAL A 235 6.33 -0.44 15.98
CA VAL A 235 6.34 -1.73 16.71
C VAL A 235 5.94 -2.93 15.83
N CYS A 236 5.75 -2.74 14.52
CA CYS A 236 5.34 -3.79 13.59
C CYS A 236 6.37 -4.95 13.53
N PRO A 237 5.92 -6.21 13.70
CA PRO A 237 6.79 -7.37 13.49
C PRO A 237 7.32 -7.42 12.05
N GLY A 238 8.57 -7.86 11.90
CA GLY A 238 9.25 -7.86 10.59
C GLY A 238 8.51 -8.64 9.49
N GLN A 239 7.89 -9.76 9.84
CA GLN A 239 7.11 -10.60 8.91
C GLN A 239 5.82 -9.93 8.41
N THR A 240 5.32 -8.92 9.11
CA THR A 240 4.06 -8.23 8.79
C THR A 240 4.30 -6.96 7.96
N LEU A 241 5.55 -6.47 7.88
CA LEU A 241 5.88 -5.20 7.22
C LEU A 241 5.52 -5.16 5.74
N THR A 242 5.81 -6.22 4.98
CA THR A 242 5.53 -6.23 3.54
C THR A 242 4.03 -6.28 3.24
N PRO A 243 3.23 -7.21 3.82
CA PRO A 243 1.77 -7.18 3.65
C PRO A 243 1.13 -5.86 4.09
N LEU A 244 1.59 -5.28 5.21
CA LEU A 244 1.16 -3.98 5.69
C LEU A 244 1.42 -2.87 4.66
N ALA A 245 2.65 -2.79 4.14
CA ALA A 245 3.03 -1.77 3.17
C ALA A 245 2.23 -1.90 1.86
N GLU A 246 2.04 -3.13 1.37
CA GLU A 246 1.20 -3.42 0.20
C GLU A 246 -0.24 -2.98 0.42
N LYS A 247 -0.82 -3.27 1.60
CA LYS A 247 -2.18 -2.86 1.93
C LYS A 247 -2.31 -1.34 2.00
N LEU A 248 -1.42 -0.65 2.71
CA LEU A 248 -1.49 0.80 2.88
C LEU A 248 -1.36 1.54 1.55
N ILE A 249 -0.41 1.15 0.69
CA ILE A 249 -0.24 1.75 -0.64
C ILE A 249 -1.49 1.49 -1.51
N LYS A 250 -2.05 0.28 -1.46
CA LYS A 250 -3.26 -0.07 -2.22
C LYS A 250 -4.47 0.75 -1.77
N VAL A 251 -4.69 0.84 -0.47
CA VAL A 251 -5.85 1.53 0.12
C VAL A 251 -5.75 3.05 -0.07
N CYS A 252 -4.55 3.61 0.01
CA CYS A 252 -4.32 5.06 -0.11
C CYS A 252 -3.95 5.49 -1.53
N VAL A 253 -4.41 4.76 -2.57
CA VAL A 253 -4.08 5.06 -3.97
C VAL A 253 -4.51 6.48 -4.39
N ASP A 254 -5.60 6.98 -3.81
CA ASP A 254 -6.13 8.33 -4.06
C ASP A 254 -5.54 9.40 -3.11
N MET A 255 -4.66 9.01 -2.18
CA MET A 255 -3.99 9.88 -1.21
C MET A 255 -2.48 9.59 -1.14
N PRO A 256 -1.73 9.68 -2.26
CA PRO A 256 -0.31 9.34 -2.28
C PRO A 256 0.54 10.22 -1.36
N ASP A 257 0.17 11.49 -1.18
CA ASP A 257 0.88 12.42 -0.29
C ASP A 257 0.75 12.01 1.18
N TYR A 258 -0.41 11.49 1.59
CA TYR A 258 -0.61 11.00 2.94
C TYR A 258 0.32 9.81 3.26
N VAL A 259 0.45 8.86 2.33
CA VAL A 259 1.41 7.75 2.49
C VAL A 259 2.84 8.26 2.51
N GLN A 260 3.13 9.27 1.70
CA GLN A 260 4.45 9.87 1.67
C GLN A 260 4.81 10.52 3.01
N VAL A 261 3.88 11.21 3.68
CA VAL A 261 4.12 11.71 5.05
C VAL A 261 4.33 10.55 6.04
N ILE A 262 3.57 9.45 5.95
CA ILE A 262 3.81 8.27 6.80
C ILE A 262 5.22 7.69 6.59
N ILE A 263 5.69 7.63 5.34
CA ILE A 263 7.05 7.22 5.01
C ILE A 263 8.03 8.14 5.75
N GLU A 264 7.91 9.45 5.53
CA GLU A 264 8.79 10.48 6.10
C GLU A 264 8.87 10.38 7.63
N GLU A 265 7.72 10.31 8.32
CA GLU A 265 7.63 10.14 9.76
C GLU A 265 8.25 8.81 10.25
N SER A 266 8.00 7.72 9.52
CA SER A 266 8.62 6.42 9.82
C SER A 266 10.14 6.44 9.66
N LEU A 267 10.66 7.23 8.70
CA LEU A 267 12.09 7.43 8.53
C LEU A 267 12.66 8.27 9.68
N HIS A 268 12.01 9.36 10.06
CA HIS A 268 12.41 10.20 11.20
C HIS A 268 12.47 9.40 12.52
N LEU A 269 11.51 8.51 12.77
CA LEU A 269 11.48 7.67 13.98
C LEU A 269 12.60 6.60 14.03
N SER A 270 13.03 6.13 12.86
CA SER A 270 14.01 5.03 12.74
C SER A 270 15.46 5.53 12.63
N ALA A 271 15.69 6.65 11.94
CA ALA A 271 17.01 7.24 11.70
C ALA A 271 17.89 7.34 12.97
N PRO A 272 17.43 7.93 14.09
CA PRO A 272 18.27 8.10 15.28
C PRO A 272 18.78 6.78 15.87
N LYS A 273 18.02 5.69 15.70
CA LYS A 273 18.28 4.37 16.30
C LYS A 273 19.28 3.54 15.49
N GLU A 274 19.49 3.87 14.22
CA GLU A 274 20.35 3.08 13.34
C GLU A 274 21.83 3.42 13.47
N SER A 275 22.71 2.43 13.31
CA SER A 275 24.15 2.69 13.22
C SER A 275 24.48 3.44 11.93
N THR A 276 25.60 4.17 11.92
CA THR A 276 26.08 4.90 10.72
C THR A 276 26.32 3.98 9.52
N GLN A 277 26.65 2.70 9.77
CA GLN A 277 26.83 1.70 8.72
C GLN A 277 25.51 1.11 8.22
N SER A 278 24.51 0.98 9.11
CA SER A 278 23.20 0.39 8.83
C SER A 278 22.14 1.42 8.41
N TYR A 279 22.52 2.69 8.29
CA TYR A 279 21.63 3.80 8.01
C TYR A 279 20.78 3.53 6.76
N PHE A 280 19.47 3.41 6.96
CA PHE A 280 18.40 3.02 6.05
C PHE A 280 18.63 1.73 5.26
N ARG A 281 19.44 0.83 5.83
CA ARG A 281 19.61 -0.55 5.35
C ARG A 281 18.67 -1.52 6.05
N SER A 282 18.12 -1.14 7.20
CA SER A 282 17.20 -1.96 7.97
C SER A 282 15.86 -2.16 7.23
N GLY A 283 15.16 -3.24 7.55
CA GLY A 283 13.79 -3.46 7.11
C GLY A 283 12.81 -2.71 8.00
N SER A 284 12.83 -1.37 7.99
CA SER A 284 11.86 -0.54 8.72
C SER A 284 10.54 -0.43 7.96
N VAL A 285 9.49 0.10 8.61
CA VAL A 285 8.19 0.40 7.97
C VAL A 285 8.38 1.36 6.80
N GLY A 286 9.06 2.49 7.01
CA GLY A 286 9.31 3.48 5.96
C GLY A 286 10.06 2.88 4.77
N MET A 287 11.06 2.02 5.02
CA MET A 287 11.77 1.32 3.94
C MET A 287 10.86 0.34 3.17
N ASN A 288 9.98 -0.40 3.84
CA ASN A 288 9.04 -1.29 3.16
C ASN A 288 8.01 -0.52 2.33
N LEU A 289 7.47 0.58 2.86
CA LEU A 289 6.56 1.47 2.15
C LEU A 289 7.22 2.04 0.88
N ILE A 290 8.46 2.52 0.97
CA ILE A 290 9.23 2.98 -0.21
C ILE A 290 9.35 1.87 -1.27
N MET A 291 9.68 0.64 -0.85
CA MET A 291 9.86 -0.49 -1.76
C MET A 291 8.57 -0.92 -2.47
N VAL A 292 7.41 -0.66 -1.87
CA VAL A 292 6.10 -0.89 -2.50
C VAL A 292 5.70 0.32 -3.36
N GLN A 293 5.84 1.55 -2.84
CA GLN A 293 5.48 2.80 -3.52
C GLN A 293 6.20 2.94 -4.86
N LYS A 294 7.47 2.53 -4.96
CA LYS A 294 8.23 2.61 -6.22
C LYS A 294 7.62 1.83 -7.39
N LYS A 295 6.68 0.92 -7.15
CA LYS A 295 6.01 0.10 -8.17
C LYS A 295 4.84 0.82 -8.84
N ALA A 296 4.51 2.05 -8.45
CA ALA A 296 3.39 2.81 -8.99
C ALA A 296 3.69 4.30 -9.14
N GLY A 297 2.88 4.98 -9.95
CA GLY A 297 2.88 6.44 -10.10
C GLY A 297 4.19 7.00 -10.69
N PRO A 298 4.50 8.28 -10.38
CA PRO A 298 5.64 9.00 -10.98
C PRO A 298 7.00 8.32 -10.76
N ILE A 299 7.16 7.59 -9.65
CA ILE A 299 8.41 6.84 -9.38
C ILE A 299 8.58 5.71 -10.37
N SER A 300 7.52 4.93 -10.62
CA SER A 300 7.59 3.85 -11.61
C SER A 300 7.89 4.39 -13.00
N ASP A 301 7.28 5.50 -13.40
CA ASP A 301 7.49 6.13 -14.71
C ASP A 301 8.93 6.63 -14.89
N TYR A 302 9.49 7.25 -13.85
CA TYR A 302 10.89 7.67 -13.81
C TYR A 302 11.84 6.47 -13.96
N LEU A 303 11.58 5.39 -13.22
CA LEU A 303 12.42 4.19 -13.25
C LEU A 303 12.36 3.46 -14.60
N GLU A 304 11.20 3.41 -15.24
CA GLU A 304 11.07 2.87 -16.61
C GLU A 304 11.88 3.71 -17.61
N THR A 305 11.94 5.03 -17.43
CA THR A 305 12.72 5.92 -18.30
C THR A 305 14.23 5.65 -18.19
N ILE A 306 14.72 5.43 -16.97
CA ILE A 306 16.14 5.16 -16.69
C ILE A 306 16.55 3.77 -17.17
N GLY A 307 15.77 2.74 -16.83
CA GLY A 307 16.19 1.34 -16.94
C GLY A 307 15.53 0.55 -18.06
N GLY A 308 14.38 0.99 -18.58
CA GLY A 308 13.51 0.15 -19.42
C GLY A 308 14.14 -0.27 -20.76
N ASP A 309 14.96 0.57 -21.38
CA ASP A 309 15.71 0.19 -22.59
C ASP A 309 16.87 -0.77 -22.29
N VAL A 310 17.60 -0.56 -21.20
CA VAL A 310 18.67 -1.46 -20.75
C VAL A 310 18.11 -2.82 -20.37
N GLN A 311 16.97 -2.86 -19.68
CA GLN A 311 16.25 -4.10 -19.41
C GLN A 311 15.82 -4.82 -20.71
N LYS A 312 15.33 -4.09 -21.73
CA LYS A 312 15.02 -4.65 -23.05
C LYS A 312 16.27 -5.17 -23.77
N LEU A 313 17.41 -4.48 -23.66
CA LEU A 313 18.68 -4.94 -24.21
C LEU A 313 19.13 -6.25 -23.54
N ILE A 314 19.01 -6.34 -22.22
CA ILE A 314 19.31 -7.58 -21.47
C ILE A 314 18.36 -8.70 -21.91
N ALA A 315 17.06 -8.44 -21.97
CA ALA A 315 16.04 -9.41 -22.36
C ALA A 315 16.20 -9.93 -23.81
N ASN A 316 16.85 -9.15 -24.68
CA ASN A 316 17.14 -9.53 -26.06
C ASN A 316 18.57 -10.06 -26.25
N SER A 317 19.39 -10.11 -25.19
CA SER A 317 20.75 -10.63 -25.29
C SER A 317 20.73 -12.15 -25.47
N SER A 318 21.43 -12.62 -26.49
CA SER A 318 21.80 -14.03 -26.69
C SER A 318 23.20 -14.36 -26.17
N LYS A 319 23.96 -13.35 -25.74
CA LYS A 319 25.35 -13.51 -25.30
C LYS A 319 25.40 -13.84 -23.82
N ARG A 320 26.26 -14.80 -23.47
CA ARG A 320 26.62 -15.12 -22.09
C ARG A 320 27.72 -14.17 -21.61
N LEU A 321 27.41 -13.33 -20.61
CA LEU A 321 28.34 -12.35 -20.06
C LEU A 321 28.80 -12.73 -18.65
N GLU A 322 29.47 -13.88 -18.52
CA GLU A 322 29.97 -14.36 -17.22
C GLU A 322 31.35 -13.76 -16.91
N VAL A 323 31.38 -12.98 -15.83
CA VAL A 323 32.59 -12.31 -15.33
C VAL A 323 33.47 -13.25 -14.52
N ASP A 324 32.88 -14.20 -13.78
CA ASP A 324 33.58 -15.14 -12.91
C ASP A 324 34.24 -16.26 -13.74
N PRO A 325 35.58 -16.31 -13.81
CA PRO A 325 36.29 -17.30 -14.62
C PRO A 325 35.89 -18.75 -14.29
N SER A 326 35.60 -19.03 -13.01
CA SER A 326 35.23 -20.38 -12.55
C SER A 326 33.89 -20.85 -13.11
N LYS A 327 33.01 -19.93 -13.50
CA LYS A 327 31.68 -20.21 -14.04
C LYS A 327 31.65 -20.22 -15.56
N ARG A 328 32.71 -19.76 -16.24
CA ARG A 328 32.75 -19.69 -17.71
C ARG A 328 32.79 -21.04 -18.38
N ILE A 329 33.40 -22.04 -17.74
CA ILE A 329 33.49 -23.41 -18.24
C ILE A 329 32.06 -23.89 -18.50
N GLU A 330 31.69 -24.04 -19.78
CA GLU A 330 30.43 -24.68 -20.13
C GLU A 330 30.44 -26.05 -19.44
N PRO A 331 29.40 -26.42 -18.68
CA PRO A 331 29.27 -27.82 -18.28
C PRO A 331 29.35 -28.63 -19.58
N PRO A 332 30.18 -29.70 -19.63
CA PRO A 332 30.38 -30.45 -20.85
C PRO A 332 29.03 -30.71 -21.45
N ARG A 333 28.79 -30.20 -22.68
CA ARG A 333 27.52 -30.40 -23.36
C ARG A 333 27.27 -31.89 -23.25
N ARG A 334 26.24 -32.27 -22.50
CA ARG A 334 25.72 -33.63 -22.60
C ARG A 334 25.21 -33.65 -24.01
N GLU A 335 26.06 -34.06 -24.96
CA GLU A 335 25.63 -34.46 -26.27
C GLU A 335 24.39 -35.28 -26.01
N HIS A 336 23.27 -34.86 -26.59
CA HIS A 336 22.01 -35.55 -26.42
C HIS A 336 22.25 -36.99 -26.89
N LEU A 337 22.61 -37.86 -25.94
CA LEU A 337 22.59 -39.29 -26.11
C LEU A 337 21.17 -39.56 -26.57
N GLN A 338 21.04 -39.90 -27.86
CA GLN A 338 19.76 -40.24 -28.41
C GLN A 338 19.16 -41.31 -27.49
N PRO A 339 17.90 -41.17 -27.04
CA PRO A 339 17.28 -42.19 -26.21
C PRO A 339 17.16 -43.47 -27.06
N GLY A 340 18.10 -44.41 -26.90
CA GLY A 340 18.07 -45.68 -27.62
C GLY A 340 19.40 -46.31 -28.00
N THR A 341 20.55 -45.64 -27.83
CA THR A 341 21.85 -46.27 -28.13
C THR A 341 22.45 -46.86 -26.85
N GLU A 342 22.15 -48.13 -26.59
CA GLU A 342 22.94 -48.96 -25.66
C GLU A 342 24.33 -49.16 -26.27
N GLU A 343 25.31 -48.35 -25.85
CA GLU A 343 26.71 -48.59 -26.18
C GLU A 343 27.53 -48.83 -24.91
N ASP A 344 27.93 -50.08 -24.77
CA ASP A 344 28.76 -50.69 -23.72
C ASP A 344 30.26 -50.36 -23.91
N ALA A 345 30.58 -49.16 -24.38
CA ALA A 345 31.96 -48.76 -24.67
C ALA A 345 32.40 -47.60 -23.77
N PRO A 346 33.59 -47.68 -23.12
CA PRO A 346 34.14 -46.58 -22.35
C PRO A 346 34.47 -45.43 -23.30
N VAL A 347 33.65 -44.37 -23.26
CA VAL A 347 33.90 -43.13 -24.01
C VAL A 347 35.27 -42.60 -23.59
N PRO A 348 36.24 -42.47 -24.51
CA PRO A 348 37.53 -41.89 -24.19
C PRO A 348 37.29 -40.46 -23.70
N THR A 349 37.73 -40.17 -22.48
CA THR A 349 37.77 -38.81 -21.95
C THR A 349 38.74 -37.98 -22.79
N GLN A 350 38.29 -37.49 -23.95
CA GLN A 350 39.02 -36.49 -24.71
C GLN A 350 38.92 -35.20 -23.90
N THR A 351 39.98 -34.91 -23.16
CA THR A 351 40.27 -33.61 -22.58
C THR A 351 40.42 -32.62 -23.73
N LEU A 352 39.29 -32.09 -24.21
CA LEU A 352 39.28 -30.94 -25.10
C LEU A 352 39.86 -29.77 -24.31
N GLU A 353 41.15 -29.50 -24.51
CA GLU A 353 41.77 -28.28 -24.02
C GLU A 353 41.00 -27.09 -24.62
N PRO A 354 40.44 -26.17 -23.80
CA PRO A 354 39.71 -25.04 -24.33
C PRO A 354 40.66 -24.08 -25.07
N GLU A 355 40.58 -24.09 -26.40
CA GLU A 355 41.40 -23.31 -27.34
C GLU A 355 40.99 -21.82 -27.44
N VAL A 356 40.43 -21.24 -26.37
CA VAL A 356 40.10 -19.80 -26.32
C VAL A 356 40.93 -19.16 -25.22
N GLU A 357 41.79 -18.20 -25.60
CA GLU A 357 42.55 -17.39 -24.65
C GLU A 357 41.56 -16.73 -23.64
N PRO A 358 41.60 -17.10 -22.35
CA PRO A 358 40.58 -16.72 -21.36
C PRO A 358 40.41 -15.21 -21.16
N ASP A 359 41.41 -14.42 -21.54
CA ASP A 359 41.55 -13.01 -21.19
C ASP A 359 40.86 -12.07 -22.19
N GLU A 360 40.97 -12.32 -23.52
CA GLU A 360 40.30 -11.48 -24.53
C GLU A 360 38.77 -11.48 -24.39
N HIS A 361 38.20 -12.60 -23.94
CA HIS A 361 36.77 -12.70 -23.67
C HIS A 361 36.34 -11.88 -22.43
N LEU A 362 37.20 -11.75 -21.41
CA LEU A 362 36.88 -10.97 -20.20
C LEU A 362 36.77 -9.48 -20.52
N ASP A 363 37.67 -8.94 -21.34
CA ASP A 363 37.67 -7.53 -21.71
C ASP A 363 36.40 -7.15 -22.49
N VAL A 364 35.94 -8.02 -23.40
CA VAL A 364 34.67 -7.82 -24.11
C VAL A 364 33.48 -7.84 -23.14
N VAL A 365 33.49 -8.75 -22.17
CA VAL A 365 32.44 -8.82 -21.13
C VAL A 365 32.43 -7.56 -20.28
N ILE A 366 33.60 -7.12 -19.78
CA ILE A 366 33.75 -5.89 -19.00
C ILE A 366 33.27 -4.69 -19.80
N ALA A 367 33.75 -4.52 -21.03
CA ALA A 367 33.36 -3.42 -21.91
C ALA A 367 31.85 -3.42 -22.19
N THR A 368 31.22 -4.59 -22.24
CA THR A 368 29.76 -4.69 -22.40
C THR A 368 29.03 -4.20 -21.15
N TYR A 369 29.43 -4.64 -19.96
CA TYR A 369 28.84 -4.14 -18.71
C TYR A 369 29.10 -2.64 -18.49
N GLN A 370 30.29 -2.14 -18.87
CA GLN A 370 30.59 -0.71 -18.85
C GLN A 370 29.61 0.06 -19.73
N LYS A 371 29.38 -0.37 -20.98
CA LYS A 371 28.40 0.26 -21.88
C LYS A 371 26.98 0.24 -21.31
N LEU A 372 26.56 -0.88 -20.69
CA LEU A 372 25.24 -0.98 -20.06
C LEU A 372 25.13 -0.01 -18.87
N ALA A 373 26.12 0.01 -17.97
CA ALA A 373 26.14 0.91 -16.82
C ALA A 373 26.13 2.38 -17.26
N GLN A 374 26.98 2.76 -18.22
CA GLN A 374 27.01 4.10 -18.79
C GLN A 374 25.68 4.51 -19.42
N SER A 375 24.95 3.58 -20.04
CA SER A 375 23.64 3.86 -20.64
C SER A 375 22.60 4.22 -19.56
N VAL A 376 22.65 3.54 -18.40
CA VAL A 376 21.82 3.88 -17.23
C VAL A 376 22.22 5.23 -16.65
N LEU A 377 23.51 5.44 -16.40
CA LEU A 377 24.02 6.65 -15.74
C LEU A 377 23.75 7.92 -16.56
N LYS A 378 23.84 7.86 -17.89
CA LYS A 378 23.54 9.00 -18.79
C LYS A 378 22.07 9.43 -18.78
N LYS A 379 21.18 8.60 -18.25
CA LYS A 379 19.75 8.87 -18.14
C LYS A 379 19.34 9.37 -16.76
N LEU A 380 20.27 9.41 -15.81
CA LEU A 380 20.02 10.00 -14.51
C LEU A 380 19.99 11.53 -14.68
N ASP A 381 18.77 12.05 -14.74
CA ASP A 381 18.49 13.48 -14.80
C ASP A 381 17.90 13.92 -13.45
N VAL A 382 18.56 14.87 -12.79
CA VAL A 382 18.16 15.39 -11.47
C VAL A 382 16.76 16.01 -11.54
N ASP A 383 16.44 16.70 -12.64
CA ASP A 383 15.16 17.38 -12.82
C ASP A 383 14.01 16.37 -13.02
N ALA A 384 14.33 15.15 -13.46
CA ALA A 384 13.36 14.07 -13.61
C ALA A 384 13.11 13.27 -12.33
N ILE A 385 13.93 13.42 -11.28
CA ILE A 385 13.76 12.67 -10.02
C ILE A 385 12.44 13.09 -9.33
N PRO A 386 11.53 12.16 -9.01
CA PRO A 386 10.29 12.52 -8.34
C PRO A 386 10.52 13.14 -6.95
N ASP A 387 9.74 14.18 -6.63
CA ASP A 387 9.84 14.89 -5.34
C ASP A 387 9.74 13.98 -4.10
N PRO A 388 8.92 12.90 -4.07
CA PRO A 388 8.93 11.94 -2.97
C PRO A 388 10.31 11.32 -2.69
N ILE A 389 11.12 11.09 -3.72
CA ILE A 389 12.49 10.57 -3.56
C ILE A 389 13.39 11.66 -2.97
N CYS A 390 13.28 12.90 -3.46
CA CYS A 390 14.03 14.05 -2.94
C CYS A 390 13.75 14.29 -1.45
N ARG A 391 12.49 14.22 -1.01
CA ARG A 391 12.12 14.37 0.41
C ARG A 391 12.72 13.27 1.28
N CYS A 392 12.62 12.01 0.85
CA CYS A 392 13.30 10.90 1.54
C CYS A 392 14.82 11.10 1.61
N ALA A 393 15.45 11.59 0.55
CA ALA A 393 16.88 11.90 0.51
C ALA A 393 17.27 13.00 1.51
N ARG A 394 16.44 14.04 1.66
CA ARG A 394 16.65 15.09 2.67
C ARG A 394 16.58 14.54 4.10
N ILE A 395 15.57 13.73 4.42
CA ILE A 395 15.45 13.13 5.77
C ILE A 395 16.67 12.28 6.11
N LEU A 396 17.12 11.50 5.14
CA LEU A 396 18.34 10.71 5.22
C LEU A 396 19.57 11.58 5.49
N TYR A 397 19.71 12.67 4.74
CA TYR A 397 20.81 13.61 4.90
C TYR A 397 20.78 14.28 6.28
N ASP A 398 19.67 14.94 6.62
CA ASP A 398 19.51 15.70 7.86
C ASP A 398 19.71 14.80 9.09
N GLY A 399 19.15 13.60 9.06
CA GLY A 399 19.31 12.62 10.14
C GLY A 399 20.76 12.14 10.30
N PHE A 400 21.48 11.90 9.18
CA PHE A 400 22.88 11.49 9.24
C PHE A 400 23.77 12.61 9.73
N VAL A 401 23.63 13.82 9.18
CA VAL A 401 24.39 15.01 9.57
C VAL A 401 24.16 15.35 11.03
N THR A 402 22.91 15.31 11.52
CA THR A 402 22.61 15.55 12.93
C THR A 402 23.39 14.60 13.84
N LYS A 403 23.54 13.32 13.43
CA LYS A 403 24.20 12.27 14.22
C LYS A 403 25.72 12.30 14.14
N THR A 404 26.29 12.61 12.98
CA THR A 404 27.73 12.43 12.71
C THR A 404 28.48 13.74 12.48
N GLN A 405 27.76 14.82 12.17
CA GLN A 405 28.30 16.09 11.67
C GLN A 405 29.09 15.95 10.35
N ASP A 406 28.95 14.81 9.65
CA ASP A 406 29.67 14.50 8.42
C ASP A 406 28.76 14.67 7.19
N LYS A 407 28.82 15.85 6.57
CA LYS A 407 28.05 16.20 5.36
C LYS A 407 28.46 15.35 4.15
N ALA A 408 29.75 15.12 3.96
CA ALA A 408 30.25 14.32 2.84
C ALA A 408 29.77 12.87 2.95
N GLY A 409 29.88 12.29 4.16
CA GLY A 409 29.33 10.97 4.43
C GLY A 409 27.80 10.91 4.27
N ALA A 410 27.07 11.98 4.60
CA ALA A 410 25.63 12.07 4.36
C ALA A 410 25.29 12.04 2.86
N ARG A 411 26.04 12.78 2.02
CA ARG A 411 25.88 12.72 0.55
C ARG A 411 26.18 11.32 -0.01
N GLU A 412 27.23 10.65 0.48
CA GLU A 412 27.49 9.23 0.15
C GLU A 412 26.29 8.35 0.53
N LYS A 413 25.63 8.59 1.67
CA LYS A 413 24.42 7.85 2.04
C LYS A 413 23.27 8.12 1.08
N VAL A 414 23.08 9.37 0.65
CA VAL A 414 22.05 9.74 -0.32
C VAL A 414 22.26 9.02 -1.65
N SER A 415 23.47 9.06 -2.21
CA SER A 415 23.76 8.30 -3.44
C SER A 415 23.59 6.80 -3.22
N SER A 416 24.06 6.27 -2.09
CA SER A 416 23.88 4.86 -1.71
C SER A 416 22.39 4.47 -1.67
N PHE A 417 21.55 5.31 -1.08
CA PHE A 417 20.10 5.11 -0.99
C PHE A 417 19.45 5.06 -2.37
N LEU A 418 19.73 6.04 -3.23
CA LEU A 418 19.18 6.11 -4.60
C LEU A 418 19.51 4.82 -5.38
N PHE A 419 20.76 4.38 -5.33
CA PHE A 419 21.19 3.20 -6.08
C PHE A 419 20.70 1.90 -5.47
N ILE A 420 20.81 1.72 -4.15
CA ILE A 420 20.39 0.46 -3.49
C ILE A 420 18.88 0.26 -3.55
N ARG A 421 18.08 1.34 -3.41
CA ARG A 421 16.62 1.23 -3.25
C ARG A 421 15.84 1.41 -4.56
N TYR A 422 16.38 2.19 -5.50
CA TYR A 422 15.67 2.50 -6.74
C TYR A 422 16.38 1.94 -7.97
N ILE A 423 17.65 2.29 -8.22
CA ILE A 423 18.30 2.00 -9.51
C ILE A 423 18.75 0.54 -9.66
N SER A 424 19.53 0.01 -8.71
CA SER A 424 20.02 -1.37 -8.78
C SER A 424 18.90 -2.43 -8.79
N PRO A 425 17.80 -2.25 -8.02
CA PRO A 425 16.64 -3.13 -8.09
C PRO A 425 16.04 -3.33 -9.48
N LEU A 426 16.15 -2.33 -10.37
CA LEU A 426 15.68 -2.42 -11.74
C LEU A 426 16.31 -3.55 -12.51
N PHE A 427 17.54 -3.96 -12.17
CA PHE A 427 18.28 -4.96 -12.93
C PHE A 427 18.37 -6.31 -12.22
N ASN A 428 18.02 -6.38 -10.94
CA ASN A 428 17.97 -7.65 -10.20
C ASN A 428 16.52 -8.09 -9.93
N ALA A 429 15.93 -7.68 -8.80
CA ALA A 429 14.63 -8.11 -8.33
C ALA A 429 13.55 -7.78 -9.36
N ASP A 430 13.46 -6.52 -9.81
CA ASP A 430 12.35 -6.06 -10.63
C ASP A 430 12.40 -6.68 -12.03
N LEU A 431 13.60 -6.74 -12.65
CA LEU A 431 13.80 -7.38 -13.95
C LEU A 431 13.48 -8.89 -13.91
N ILE A 432 13.79 -9.57 -12.81
CA ILE A 432 13.51 -11.00 -12.65
C ILE A 432 12.02 -11.24 -12.39
N THR A 433 11.36 -10.43 -11.56
CA THR A 433 9.95 -10.61 -11.21
C THR A 433 8.99 -10.07 -12.27
N SER A 434 9.41 -9.07 -13.04
CA SER A 434 8.57 -8.33 -13.99
C SER A 434 9.36 -7.96 -15.24
N PRO A 435 9.84 -8.95 -16.02
CA PRO A 435 10.65 -8.69 -17.20
C PRO A 435 9.86 -7.94 -18.29
N PRO A 436 10.53 -7.07 -19.07
CA PRO A 436 9.89 -6.38 -20.19
C PRO A 436 9.20 -7.35 -21.15
N GLY A 437 7.95 -7.07 -21.49
CA GLY A 437 7.15 -7.93 -22.37
C GLY A 437 6.64 -9.22 -21.73
N GLY A 438 6.79 -9.40 -20.42
CA GLY A 438 6.22 -10.51 -19.64
C GLY A 438 6.89 -11.88 -19.89
N LYS A 439 7.96 -11.94 -20.70
CA LYS A 439 8.68 -13.18 -20.99
C LYS A 439 9.68 -13.48 -19.89
N LYS A 440 9.62 -14.69 -19.32
CA LYS A 440 10.60 -15.17 -18.35
C LYS A 440 12.01 -15.13 -18.96
N LEU A 441 12.92 -14.45 -18.27
CA LEU A 441 14.33 -14.34 -18.68
C LEU A 441 15.06 -15.67 -18.56
N SER A 442 15.99 -15.92 -19.48
CA SER A 442 16.92 -17.04 -19.36
C SER A 442 17.86 -16.86 -18.16
N PRO A 443 18.46 -17.95 -17.61
CA PRO A 443 19.43 -17.83 -16.53
C PRO A 443 20.59 -16.87 -16.83
N ASP A 444 21.07 -16.84 -18.08
CA ASP A 444 22.13 -15.92 -18.50
C ASP A 444 21.66 -14.47 -18.49
N GLN A 445 20.44 -14.19 -18.93
CA GLN A 445 19.87 -12.84 -18.91
C GLN A 445 19.66 -12.34 -17.47
N GLN A 446 19.19 -13.21 -16.57
CA GLN A 446 19.11 -12.89 -15.14
C GLN A 446 20.49 -12.62 -14.55
N ARG A 447 21.50 -13.41 -14.94
CA ARG A 447 22.89 -13.21 -14.51
C ARG A 447 23.43 -11.86 -14.94
N ILE A 448 23.15 -11.43 -16.18
CA ILE A 448 23.51 -10.08 -16.68
C ILE A 448 22.90 -9.01 -15.77
N GLY A 449 21.61 -9.10 -15.51
CA GLY A 449 20.92 -8.16 -14.62
C GLY A 449 21.54 -8.09 -13.22
N ILE A 450 21.85 -9.25 -12.62
CA ILE A 450 22.46 -9.34 -11.28
C ILE A 450 23.84 -8.66 -11.25
N VAL A 451 24.70 -8.94 -12.23
CA VAL A 451 26.05 -8.35 -12.29
C VAL A 451 25.97 -6.84 -12.52
N LEU A 452 25.11 -6.39 -13.44
CA LEU A 452 24.90 -4.96 -13.68
C LEU A 452 24.39 -4.24 -12.43
N GLY A 453 23.40 -4.81 -11.74
CA GLY A 453 22.87 -4.25 -10.50
C GLY A 453 23.94 -4.08 -9.41
N LYS A 454 24.88 -5.04 -9.30
CA LYS A 454 26.04 -4.94 -8.40
C LYS A 454 27.02 -3.84 -8.81
N VAL A 455 27.33 -3.73 -10.10
CA VAL A 455 28.22 -2.68 -10.62
C VAL A 455 27.63 -1.29 -10.30
N LEU A 456 26.37 -1.07 -10.65
CA LEU A 456 25.67 0.19 -10.35
C LEU A 456 25.59 0.46 -8.84
N GLN A 457 25.35 -0.56 -8.02
CA GLN A 457 25.32 -0.42 -6.57
C GLN A 457 26.67 0.05 -6.02
N ASN A 458 27.78 -0.50 -6.51
CA ASN A 458 29.12 -0.10 -6.07
C ASN A 458 29.51 1.31 -6.55
N ILE A 459 29.07 1.71 -7.75
CA ILE A 459 29.20 3.09 -8.25
C ILE A 459 28.42 4.04 -7.32
N GLY A 460 27.14 3.78 -7.05
CA GLY A 460 26.33 4.61 -6.17
C GLY A 460 26.82 4.68 -4.71
N ASN A 461 27.43 3.59 -4.23
CA ASN A 461 28.07 3.54 -2.91
C ASN A 461 29.48 4.14 -2.88
N GLN A 462 30.03 4.50 -4.05
CA GLN A 462 31.41 4.95 -4.22
C GLN A 462 32.42 3.99 -3.57
N LYS A 463 32.20 2.67 -3.73
CA LYS A 463 33.01 1.62 -3.09
C LYS A 463 33.58 0.63 -4.08
N HIS A 464 34.89 0.43 -3.97
CA HIS A 464 35.60 -0.57 -4.74
C HIS A 464 35.19 -2.00 -4.37
N PHE A 465 35.16 -2.86 -5.37
CA PHE A 465 35.13 -4.29 -5.17
C PHE A 465 36.42 -4.74 -4.47
N THR A 466 36.26 -5.55 -3.43
CA THR A 466 37.35 -6.04 -2.57
C THR A 466 37.84 -7.42 -3.02
N SER A 467 38.80 -8.01 -2.29
CA SER A 467 39.28 -9.37 -2.54
C SER A 467 38.21 -10.46 -2.42
N LYS A 468 37.08 -10.17 -1.76
CA LYS A 468 35.94 -11.11 -1.66
C LYS A 468 35.30 -11.42 -3.01
N GLU A 469 35.38 -10.50 -3.96
CA GLU A 469 34.85 -10.63 -5.33
C GLU A 469 35.93 -10.19 -6.32
N ALA A 470 37.08 -10.87 -6.32
CA ALA A 470 38.24 -10.48 -7.11
C ALA A 470 37.94 -10.30 -8.62
N PHE A 471 37.05 -11.12 -9.18
CA PHE A 471 36.62 -11.04 -10.58
C PHE A 471 35.82 -9.77 -10.93
N MET A 472 35.33 -9.02 -9.93
CA MET A 472 34.63 -7.74 -10.14
C MET A 472 35.57 -6.53 -10.09
N LYS A 473 36.82 -6.67 -9.65
CA LYS A 473 37.80 -5.58 -9.57
C LYS A 473 37.99 -4.76 -10.84
N PRO A 474 37.90 -5.32 -12.07
CA PRO A 474 38.03 -4.52 -13.28
C PRO A 474 37.00 -3.38 -13.39
N PHE A 475 35.84 -3.50 -12.72
CA PHE A 475 34.82 -2.45 -12.66
C PHE A 475 35.14 -1.31 -11.69
N ASN A 476 36.21 -1.38 -10.88
CA ASN A 476 36.61 -0.27 -10.01
C ASN A 476 36.95 0.99 -10.80
N SER A 477 37.43 0.85 -12.04
CA SER A 477 37.65 1.96 -12.97
C SER A 477 36.39 2.81 -13.19
N LEU A 478 35.20 2.18 -13.28
CA LEU A 478 33.92 2.90 -13.37
C LEU A 478 33.55 3.58 -12.06
N VAL A 479 33.86 2.97 -10.92
CA VAL A 479 33.59 3.58 -9.62
C VAL A 479 34.37 4.90 -9.50
N ASP A 480 35.64 4.88 -9.90
CA ASP A 480 36.49 6.07 -9.91
C ASP A 480 36.03 7.10 -10.96
N GLU A 481 35.70 6.66 -12.19
CA GLU A 481 35.23 7.53 -13.28
C GLU A 481 33.96 8.31 -12.91
N TYR A 482 33.03 7.68 -12.19
CA TYR A 482 31.73 8.28 -11.88
C TYR A 482 31.64 8.89 -10.47
N ALA A 483 32.67 8.80 -9.63
CA ALA A 483 32.60 9.25 -8.23
C ALA A 483 32.11 10.71 -8.11
N ASP A 484 32.74 11.64 -8.83
CA ASP A 484 32.38 13.07 -8.80
C ASP A 484 30.97 13.33 -9.35
N ALA A 485 30.58 12.62 -10.41
CA ALA A 485 29.24 12.74 -11.00
C ALA A 485 28.15 12.25 -10.04
N ILE A 486 28.44 11.22 -9.26
CA ILE A 486 27.51 10.66 -8.26
C ILE A 486 27.40 11.56 -7.03
N ASP A 487 28.50 12.16 -6.57
CA ASP A 487 28.45 13.18 -5.50
C ASP A 487 27.69 14.44 -5.97
N GLY A 488 27.91 14.87 -7.22
CA GLY A 488 27.15 15.94 -7.85
C GLY A 488 25.65 15.63 -7.93
N LEU A 489 25.28 14.42 -8.37
CA LEU A 489 23.89 13.95 -8.37
C LEU A 489 23.25 14.02 -6.97
N ALA A 490 23.94 13.53 -5.93
CA ALA A 490 23.44 13.58 -4.56
C ALA A 490 23.26 15.02 -4.07
N THR A 491 24.24 15.88 -4.38
CA THR A 491 24.21 17.32 -4.07
C THR A 491 23.00 18.00 -4.69
N ASP A 492 22.74 17.78 -5.98
CA ASP A 492 21.65 18.48 -6.68
C ASP A 492 20.27 17.94 -6.29
N VAL A 493 20.15 16.64 -5.99
CA VAL A 493 18.94 16.06 -5.37
C VAL A 493 18.61 16.73 -4.03
N LEU A 494 19.62 16.97 -3.20
CA LEU A 494 19.45 17.62 -1.90
C LEU A 494 19.09 19.10 -2.02
N LYS A 495 19.72 19.83 -2.96
CA LYS A 495 19.32 21.22 -3.26
C LYS A 495 17.86 21.29 -3.69
N ARG A 496 17.42 20.40 -4.57
CA ARG A 496 16.01 20.30 -4.99
C ARG A 496 15.08 19.97 -3.82
N ALA A 497 15.55 19.19 -2.85
CA ALA A 497 14.83 18.91 -1.61
C ALA A 497 14.83 20.07 -0.60
N GLY A 498 15.47 21.20 -0.93
CA GLY A 498 15.51 22.42 -0.10
C GLY A 498 16.72 22.53 0.83
N VAL A 499 17.72 21.66 0.70
CA VAL A 499 18.96 21.74 1.50
C VAL A 499 19.87 22.81 0.90
N GLN A 500 20.17 23.86 1.68
CA GLN A 500 20.90 25.05 1.20
C GLN A 500 22.41 24.82 1.01
N ASP A 501 23.02 23.98 1.85
CA ASP A 501 24.47 23.69 1.83
C ASP A 501 24.71 22.17 2.08
N PRO A 502 24.33 21.31 1.13
CA PRO A 502 24.42 19.86 1.25
C PRO A 502 25.86 19.32 1.29
#